data_AF-A0A536EAQ5-F1
#
_entry.id   AF-A0A536EAQ5-F1
#
_cell.length_a   1.000
_cell.length_b   1.000
_cell.length_c   1.000
_cell.angle_alpha   90.00
_cell.angle_beta   90.00
_cell.angle_gamma   90.00
#
_symmetry.space_group_name_H-M   'P 1'
#
loop_
_entity.id
_entity.type
_entity.pdbx_description
1 polymer ?
#
loop_
_entity_poly.entity_id
_entity_poly.type
_entity_poly.pdbx_seq_one_letter_code
_entity_poly.pdbx_strand_id
1 'polypeptide(L)'
;YERGFDLQLRPERLNQPLEWKRLRLIFVNSMSDLFHPDVPFGFIRRVFDTMVRADWHTFQVLTKRSERLGELASQLPWPVYTT
;
A
#
# COMPACT_ATOMS: atom_id res chain seq x y z
N TYR A 1 -23.21 -7.75 4.41
CA TYR A 1 -22.12 -8.08 5.36
C TYR A 1 -22.31 -7.20 6.59
N GLU A 2 -22.80 -7.78 7.69
CA GLU A 2 -23.40 -7.05 8.83
C GLU A 2 -22.56 -7.04 10.12
N ARG A 3 -21.25 -7.32 10.07
CA ARG A 3 -20.36 -7.11 11.23
C ARG A 3 -19.06 -6.47 10.78
N GLY A 4 -18.76 -5.34 11.40
CA GLY A 4 -17.75 -4.36 11.02
C GLY A 4 -16.35 -4.93 10.83
N PHE A 5 -15.74 -4.59 9.71
CA PHE A 5 -14.30 -4.59 9.57
C PHE A 5 -13.80 -3.29 10.19
N ASP A 6 -13.51 -3.31 11.50
CA ASP A 6 -12.83 -2.18 12.11
C ASP A 6 -11.48 -1.99 11.41
N LEU A 7 -11.27 -0.81 10.83
CA LEU A 7 -10.03 -0.49 10.16
C LEU A 7 -8.89 -0.58 11.18
N GLN A 8 -7.94 -1.47 10.94
CA GLN A 8 -6.75 -1.63 11.76
C GLN A 8 -5.51 -1.38 10.91
N LEU A 9 -4.75 -0.35 11.28
CA LEU A 9 -3.42 -0.13 10.70
C LEU A 9 -2.44 -1.14 11.28
N ARG A 10 -1.52 -1.62 10.45
CA ARG A 10 -0.46 -2.58 10.83
C ARG A 10 0.94 -2.01 10.52
N PRO A 11 1.40 -0.94 11.20
CA PRO A 11 2.70 -0.31 10.92
C PRO A 11 3.88 -1.29 11.02
N GLU A 12 3.79 -2.27 11.90
CA GLU A 12 4.81 -3.31 12.11
C GLU A 12 5.04 -4.18 10.86
N ARG A 13 4.05 -4.28 9.95
CA ARG A 13 4.17 -5.03 8.70
C ARG A 13 4.82 -4.25 7.57
N LEU A 14 5.04 -2.94 7.74
CA LEU A 14 5.61 -2.10 6.67
C LEU A 14 7.04 -2.51 6.28
N ASN A 15 7.81 -3.11 7.20
CA ASN A 15 9.16 -3.57 6.90
C ASN A 15 9.22 -5.00 6.35
N GLN A 16 8.11 -5.74 6.41
CA GLN A 16 8.07 -7.16 6.05
C GLN A 16 8.55 -7.43 4.61
N PRO A 17 8.18 -6.63 3.59
CA PRO A 17 8.70 -6.81 2.23
C PRO A 17 10.22 -6.68 2.13
N LEU A 18 10.85 -5.86 2.97
CA LEU A 18 12.29 -5.62 2.93
C LEU A 18 13.11 -6.81 3.46
N GLU A 19 12.50 -7.65 4.28
CA GLU A 19 13.15 -8.83 4.86
C GLU A 19 13.12 -10.04 3.91
N TRP A 20 12.25 -10.03 2.91
CA TRP A 20 12.05 -11.15 2.00
C TRP A 20 13.04 -11.13 0.83
N LYS A 21 14.00 -12.06 0.86
CA LYS A 21 15.05 -12.17 -0.18
C LYS A 21 14.58 -12.68 -1.54
N ARG A 22 13.48 -13.44 -1.59
CA ARG A 22 12.95 -14.04 -2.84
C ARG A 22 11.91 -13.13 -3.45
N LEU A 23 11.98 -12.87 -4.75
CA LEU A 23 10.95 -12.13 -5.50
C LEU A 23 9.53 -12.69 -5.23
N ARG A 24 8.58 -11.79 -5.03
CA ARG A 24 7.19 -12.09 -4.68
C ARG A 24 6.26 -11.12 -5.39
N LEU A 25 5.05 -11.61 -5.68
CA LEU A 25 3.89 -10.78 -5.94
C LEU A 25 3.18 -10.53 -4.60
N ILE A 26 3.10 -9.27 -4.18
CA ILE A 26 2.56 -8.86 -2.89
C ILE A 26 1.24 -8.12 -3.12
N PHE A 27 0.16 -8.67 -2.57
CA PHE A 27 -1.12 -8.00 -2.57
C PHE A 27 -1.21 -7.02 -1.39
N VAL A 28 -1.25 -5.72 -1.68
CA VAL A 28 -1.32 -4.67 -0.67
C VAL A 28 -2.77 -4.52 -0.24
N ASN A 29 -3.04 -4.96 0.99
CA ASN A 29 -4.36 -5.04 1.64
C ASN A 29 -5.29 -6.11 1.07
N SER A 30 -5.39 -7.25 1.78
CA SER A 30 -6.17 -8.41 1.33
C SER A 30 -7.68 -8.29 1.55
N MET A 31 -8.11 -7.59 2.61
CA MET A 31 -9.51 -7.51 3.06
C MET A 31 -9.91 -6.07 3.39
N SER A 32 -9.11 -5.08 3.00
CA SER A 32 -9.32 -3.66 3.24
C SER A 32 -8.92 -2.83 2.01
N ASP A 33 -9.19 -1.52 2.05
CA ASP A 33 -8.82 -0.59 0.98
C ASP A 33 -7.77 0.40 1.49
N LEU A 34 -6.61 0.48 0.84
CA LEU A 34 -5.53 1.39 1.25
C LEU A 34 -5.97 2.86 1.26
N PHE A 35 -6.92 3.20 0.39
CA PHE A 35 -7.44 4.54 0.23
C PHE A 35 -8.75 4.75 1.00
N HIS A 36 -9.08 3.88 1.97
CA HIS A 36 -10.23 4.09 2.86
C HIS A 36 -10.11 5.41 3.66
N PRO A 37 -11.14 6.29 3.73
CA PRO A 37 -11.08 7.62 4.37
C PRO A 37 -10.33 7.66 5.71
N ASP A 38 -10.57 6.67 6.57
CA ASP A 38 -9.96 6.56 7.90
C ASP A 38 -8.47 6.12 7.90
N VAL A 39 -7.91 5.73 6.74
CA VAL A 39 -6.46 5.53 6.59
C VAL A 39 -5.79 6.89 6.42
N PRO A 40 -4.87 7.28 7.33
CA PRO A 40 -4.17 8.55 7.23
C PRO A 40 -3.24 8.57 6.01
N PHE A 41 -3.15 9.69 5.31
CA PHE A 41 -2.22 9.87 4.18
C PHE A 41 -0.78 9.49 4.55
N GLY A 42 -0.31 9.85 5.74
CA GLY A 42 1.03 9.49 6.21
C GLY A 42 1.27 7.97 6.31
N PHE A 43 0.23 7.16 6.53
CA PHE A 43 0.34 5.70 6.47
C PHE A 43 0.45 5.22 5.02
N ILE A 44 -0.39 5.76 4.12
CA ILE A 44 -0.35 5.46 2.67
C ILE A 44 1.04 5.77 2.12
N ARG A 45 1.58 6.96 2.41
CA ARG A 45 2.92 7.37 1.97
C ARG A 45 4.00 6.38 2.42
N ARG A 46 3.96 5.89 3.67
CA ARG A 46 4.90 4.89 4.17
C ARG A 46 4.76 3.53 3.48
N VAL A 47 3.56 3.13 3.07
CA VAL A 47 3.37 1.92 2.27
C VAL A 47 4.08 2.05 0.92
N PHE A 48 3.92 3.19 0.25
CA PHE A 48 4.62 3.48 -1.01
C PHE A 48 6.14 3.60 -0.82
N ASP A 49 6.62 4.23 0.26
CA ASP A 49 8.05 4.25 0.60
C ASP A 49 8.63 2.82 0.71
N THR A 50 7.90 1.90 1.35
CA THR A 50 8.29 0.48 1.39
C THR A 50 8.32 -0.14 0.00
N MET A 51 7.31 0.12 -0.84
CA MET A 51 7.25 -0.42 -2.21
C MET A 51 8.45 0.03 -3.05
N VAL A 52 8.87 1.30 -2.91
CA VAL A 52 10.06 1.84 -3.58
C VAL A 52 11.34 1.20 -3.05
N ARG A 53 11.44 0.97 -1.75
CA ARG A 53 12.64 0.36 -1.13
C ARG A 53 12.76 -1.14 -1.38
N ALA A 54 11.65 -1.83 -1.61
CA ALA A 54 11.57 -3.26 -1.90
C ALA A 54 11.34 -3.52 -3.40
N ASP A 55 12.13 -2.87 -4.25
CA ASP A 55 11.97 -2.82 -5.72
C ASP A 55 12.09 -4.19 -6.42
N TRP A 56 12.65 -5.19 -5.76
CA TRP A 56 12.68 -6.59 -6.23
C TRP A 56 11.35 -7.34 -6.07
N HIS A 57 10.30 -6.67 -5.58
CA HIS A 57 8.96 -7.20 -5.49
C HIS A 57 8.00 -6.53 -6.46
N THR A 58 7.01 -7.30 -6.91
CA THR A 58 5.86 -6.74 -7.61
C THR A 58 4.75 -6.52 -6.60
N PHE A 59 4.22 -5.31 -6.53
CA PHE A 59 3.11 -4.96 -5.64
C PHE A 59 1.84 -4.76 -6.44
N GLN A 60 0.76 -5.39 -6.00
CA GLN A 60 -0.57 -5.18 -6.53
C GLN A 60 -1.39 -4.36 -5.52
N VAL A 61 -1.82 -3.18 -5.93
CA VAL A 61 -2.69 -2.29 -5.15
C VAL A 61 -4.04 -2.24 -5.86
N LEU A 62 -5.11 -2.62 -5.16
CA LEU A 62 -6.48 -2.51 -5.65
C LEU A 62 -7.25 -1.56 -4.75
N THR A 63 -8.11 -0.73 -5.35
CA THR A 63 -8.97 0.19 -4.62
C THR A 63 -10.29 0.36 -5.33
N LYS A 64 -11.37 0.52 -4.55
CA LYS A 64 -12.68 0.97 -5.04
C LYS A 64 -12.83 2.50 -4.92
N ARG A 65 -11.79 3.19 -4.46
CA ARG A 65 -11.79 4.62 -4.11
C ARG A 65 -10.84 5.38 -5.03
N SER A 66 -11.06 5.24 -6.34
CA SER A 66 -10.22 5.84 -7.38
C SER A 66 -10.13 7.36 -7.28
N GLU A 67 -11.18 8.05 -6.83
CA GLU A 67 -11.19 9.50 -6.62
C GLU A 67 -10.12 9.92 -5.61
N ARG A 68 -10.10 9.29 -4.42
CA ARG A 68 -9.10 9.59 -3.39
C ARG A 68 -7.69 9.16 -3.78
N LEU A 69 -7.55 8.08 -4.55
CA LEU A 69 -6.27 7.77 -5.18
C LEU A 69 -5.82 8.91 -6.09
N GLY A 70 -6.71 9.46 -6.93
CA GLY A 70 -6.41 10.58 -7.82
C GLY A 70 -5.95 11.83 -7.08
N GLU A 71 -6.61 12.17 -5.97
CA GLU A 71 -6.24 13.31 -5.11
C GLU A 71 -4.83 13.17 -4.50
N LEU A 72 -4.47 11.95 -4.11
CA LEU A 72 -3.22 11.67 -3.40
C LEU A 72 -2.08 11.27 -4.34
N ALA A 73 -2.37 10.83 -5.57
CA ALA A 73 -1.40 10.21 -6.47
C ALA A 73 -0.18 11.10 -6.73
N SER A 74 -0.37 12.40 -6.96
CA SER A 74 0.74 13.33 -7.22
C SER A 74 1.70 13.52 -6.03
N GLN A 75 1.30 13.09 -4.84
CA GLN A 75 2.06 13.24 -3.59
C GLN A 75 2.71 11.92 -3.14
N LEU A 76 2.44 10.81 -3.85
CA LEU A 76 2.97 9.49 -3.51
C LEU A 76 4.30 9.24 -4.25
N PRO A 77 5.28 8.59 -3.59
CA PRO A 77 6.52 8.19 -4.24
C PRO A 77 6.25 6.94 -5.08
N TRP A 78 5.88 7.17 -6.35
CA TRP A 78 5.71 6.08 -7.31
C TRP A 78 7.08 5.49 -7.67
N PRO A 79 7.21 4.15 -7.74
CA PRO A 79 8.43 3.53 -8.20
C PRO A 79 8.74 3.98 -9.64
N VAL A 80 9.96 4.45 -9.86
CA VAL A 80 10.45 4.81 -11.19
C VAL A 80 10.94 3.53 -11.85
N TYR A 81 10.28 3.12 -12.93
CA TYR A 81 10.80 2.03 -13.77
C TYR A 81 11.86 2.63 -14.70
N THR A 82 13.13 2.37 -14.42
CA THR A 82 14.19 2.63 -15.40
C THR A 82 14.11 1.53 -16.47
N THR A 83 13.88 1.93 -17.72
CA THR A 83 13.88 1.03 -18.89
C THR A 83 15.29 0.57 -19.23
#